data_AF-A0A519YLE7-F1
#
_entry.id   AF-A0A519YLE7-F1
#
_cell.length_a   1.000
_cell.length_b   1.000
_cell.length_c   1.000
_cell.angle_alpha   90.00
_cell.angle_beta   90.00
_cell.angle_gamma   90.00
#
_symmetry.space_group_name_H-M   'P 1'
#
loop_
_entity.id
_entity.type
_entity.pdbx_description
1 polymer ?
#
loop_
_entity_poly.entity_id
_entity_poly.type
_entity_poly.pdbx_seq_one_letter_code
_entity_poly.pdbx_strand_id
1 'polypeptide(L)'
;MGFSNGGNSSAAYNYQTIKMELLGNHPLIFWGSTCLTCFNNYHIWVADGIQENNYSEFSCETFQCNTWAYSYIHMNWGWAGDSNGWFAFGQYNPNGNNYNANLHIVSGIRN
;
A
#
# COMPACT_ATOMS: atom_id res chain seq x y z
N MET A 1 19.34 2.71 -25.34
CA MET A 1 18.41 3.86 -25.23
C MET A 1 17.37 3.46 -24.20
N GLY A 2 17.44 4.01 -22.99
CA GLY A 2 16.45 3.74 -21.93
C GLY A 2 15.35 4.78 -22.04
N PHE A 3 14.10 4.33 -22.18
CA PHE A 3 12.94 5.23 -22.21
C PHE A 3 12.34 5.20 -20.82
N SER A 4 12.48 6.30 -20.08
CA SER A 4 11.81 6.46 -18.80
C SER A 4 10.29 6.48 -19.01
N ASN A 5 9.59 5.56 -18.35
CA ASN A 5 8.13 5.53 -18.30
C ASN A 5 7.67 6.28 -17.04
N GLY A 6 6.85 7.32 -17.24
CA GLY A 6 6.30 8.15 -16.15
C GLY A 6 5.23 7.45 -15.29
N GLY A 7 4.88 6.21 -15.64
CA GLY A 7 3.92 5.39 -14.92
C GLY A 7 2.46 5.64 -15.31
N ASN A 8 1.57 4.88 -14.69
CA ASN A 8 0.12 4.96 -14.86
C ASN A 8 -0.55 5.29 -13.54
N SER A 9 -1.44 6.29 -13.54
CA SER A 9 -2.25 6.64 -12.37
C SER A 9 -3.51 5.79 -12.33
N SER A 10 -3.82 5.21 -11.17
CA SER A 10 -5.05 4.46 -10.94
C SER A 10 -5.51 4.62 -9.49
N ALA A 11 -6.82 4.46 -9.23
CA ALA A 11 -7.32 4.39 -7.86
C ALA A 11 -6.64 3.25 -7.09
N ALA A 12 -6.30 3.47 -5.83
CA ALA A 12 -5.52 2.55 -5.00
C ALA A 12 -6.32 1.35 -4.46
N TYR A 13 -7.43 0.99 -5.11
CA TYR A 13 -8.27 -0.15 -4.74
C TYR A 13 -7.80 -1.46 -5.39
N ASN A 14 -6.91 -1.40 -6.38
CA ASN A 14 -6.39 -2.58 -7.04
C ASN A 14 -5.17 -3.15 -6.28
N TYR A 15 -5.45 -3.92 -5.23
CA TYR A 15 -4.41 -4.58 -4.44
C TYR A 15 -3.52 -5.50 -5.29
N GLN A 16 -4.07 -6.17 -6.31
CA GLN A 16 -3.28 -7.06 -7.16
C GLN A 16 -2.20 -6.30 -7.94
N THR A 17 -2.52 -5.13 -8.48
CA THR A 17 -1.52 -4.27 -9.15
C THR A 17 -0.44 -3.83 -8.17
N ILE A 18 -0.83 -3.38 -6.97
CA ILE A 18 0.11 -2.97 -5.92
C ILE A 18 1.05 -4.13 -5.56
N LYS A 19 0.49 -5.32 -5.32
CA LYS A 19 1.25 -6.53 -4.99
C LYS A 19 2.24 -6.90 -6.09
N MET A 20 1.82 -6.90 -7.35
CA MET A 20 2.70 -7.28 -8.47
C MET A 20 3.85 -6.31 -8.67
N GLU A 21 3.61 -5.00 -8.52
CA GLU A 21 4.67 -3.98 -8.63
C GLU A 21 5.69 -4.12 -7.50
N LEU A 22 5.21 -4.24 -6.25
CA LEU A 22 6.10 -4.36 -5.08
C LEU A 22 6.87 -5.69 -5.07
N LEU A 23 6.25 -6.81 -5.47
CA LEU A 23 6.97 -8.09 -5.66
C LEU A 23 8.00 -8.02 -6.78
N GLY A 24 7.75 -7.18 -7.79
CA GLY A 24 8.71 -6.87 -8.85
C GLY A 24 9.84 -5.93 -8.42
N ASN A 25 9.91 -5.54 -7.14
CA ASN A 25 10.83 -4.54 -6.62
C ASN A 25 10.68 -3.18 -7.33
N HIS A 26 9.45 -2.83 -7.69
CA HIS A 26 9.09 -1.54 -8.27
C HIS A 26 8.29 -0.73 -7.23
N PRO A 27 8.88 0.32 -6.65
CA PRO A 27 8.16 1.21 -5.75
C PRO A 27 7.02 1.93 -6.46
N LEU A 28 5.98 2.24 -5.67
CA LEU A 28 4.78 2.93 -6.12
C LEU A 28 4.71 4.30 -5.44
N ILE A 29 4.22 5.30 -6.15
CA ILE A 29 3.84 6.58 -5.52
C ILE A 29 2.38 6.47 -5.12
N PHE A 30 2.07 6.76 -3.88
CA PHE A 30 0.71 6.88 -3.37
C PHE A 30 0.39 8.35 -3.16
N TRP A 31 -0.87 8.71 -3.36
CA TRP A 31 -1.39 10.00 -2.95
C TRP A 31 -2.84 9.89 -2.53
N GLY A 32 -3.22 10.70 -1.54
CA GLY A 32 -4.55 10.69 -0.94
C GLY A 32 -4.72 11.85 0.02
N SER A 33 -5.87 11.94 0.66
CA SER A 33 -6.21 13.01 1.59
C SER A 33 -6.91 12.45 2.82
N THR A 34 -7.00 13.28 3.87
CA THR A 34 -7.81 12.95 5.05
C THR A 34 -9.30 13.22 4.89
N CYS A 35 -9.70 13.87 3.80
CA CYS A 35 -11.09 14.18 3.47
C CYS A 35 -11.28 14.24 1.95
N LEU A 36 -12.49 13.92 1.49
CA LEU A 36 -12.81 13.89 0.05
C LEU A 36 -12.81 15.28 -0.62
N THR A 37 -13.09 16.34 0.13
CA THR A 37 -13.36 17.69 -0.43
C THR A 37 -12.31 18.75 -0.05
N CYS A 38 -11.37 18.47 0.85
CA CYS A 38 -10.36 19.45 1.27
C CYS A 38 -9.05 19.23 0.52
N PHE A 39 -8.71 20.21 -0.32
CA PHE A 39 -7.50 20.22 -1.14
C PHE A 39 -6.20 20.43 -0.34
N ASN A 40 -6.29 21.00 0.87
CA ASN A 40 -5.14 21.31 1.72
C ASN A 40 -4.56 20.10 2.47
N ASN A 41 -5.28 18.97 2.49
CA ASN A 41 -4.89 17.79 3.28
C ASN A 41 -4.37 16.64 2.40
N TYR A 42 -4.10 16.90 1.12
CA TYR A 42 -3.48 15.91 0.27
C TYR A 42 -2.04 15.65 0.70
N HIS A 43 -1.66 14.40 0.69
CA HIS A 43 -0.32 13.94 0.98
C HIS A 43 0.12 12.92 -0.08
N ILE A 44 1.42 12.86 -0.32
CA ILE A 44 2.06 11.96 -1.27
C ILE A 44 3.13 11.19 -0.53
N TRP A 45 3.19 9.89 -0.74
CA TRP A 45 4.17 9.01 -0.11
C TRP A 45 4.58 7.89 -1.06
N VAL A 46 5.57 7.10 -0.65
CA VAL A 46 6.06 5.96 -1.44
C VAL A 46 5.69 4.67 -0.73
N ALA A 47 5.24 3.67 -1.49
CA ALA A 47 5.22 2.29 -1.05
C ALA A 47 6.36 1.54 -1.73
N ASP A 48 7.23 0.93 -0.95
CA ASP A 48 8.50 0.34 -1.41
C ASP A 48 8.70 -1.11 -0.94
N GLY A 49 7.72 -1.70 -0.27
CA GLY A 49 7.78 -3.09 0.16
C GLY A 49 6.42 -3.73 0.39
N ILE A 50 6.38 -5.06 0.31
CA ILE A 50 5.20 -5.87 0.62
C ILE A 50 5.60 -7.07 1.48
N GLN A 51 4.79 -7.38 2.49
CA GLN A 51 4.95 -8.53 3.36
C GLN A 51 3.61 -9.27 3.46
N GLU A 52 3.66 -10.59 3.35
CA GLU A 52 2.50 -11.45 3.53
C GLU A 52 2.75 -12.41 4.70
N ASN A 53 1.91 -12.32 5.72
CA ASN A 53 1.96 -13.19 6.88
C ASN A 53 0.85 -14.23 6.75
N ASN A 54 1.26 -15.48 6.54
CA ASN A 54 0.37 -16.62 6.44
C ASN A 54 0.21 -17.29 7.81
N TYR A 55 -1.02 -17.49 8.23
CA TYR A 55 -1.38 -18.13 9.49
C TYR A 55 -2.22 -19.37 9.19
N SER A 56 -2.05 -20.39 10.03
CA SER A 56 -2.83 -21.62 9.98
C SER A 56 -3.13 -22.11 11.38
N GLU A 57 -4.36 -22.54 11.61
CA GLU A 57 -4.80 -23.13 12.87
C GLU A 57 -5.61 -24.40 12.58
N PHE A 58 -5.34 -25.46 13.34
CA PHE A 58 -6.17 -26.66 13.31
C PHE A 58 -7.30 -26.53 14.34
N SER A 59 -8.55 -26.57 13.88
CA SER A 59 -9.71 -26.61 14.75
C SER A 59 -10.04 -28.05 15.15
N CYS A 60 -9.90 -28.37 16.44
CA CYS A 60 -10.30 -29.65 17.01
C CYS A 60 -11.83 -29.85 17.04
N GLU A 61 -12.62 -28.78 16.90
CA GLU A 61 -14.10 -28.85 16.89
C GLU A 61 -14.63 -29.25 15.52
N THR A 62 -14.07 -28.65 14.46
CA THR A 62 -14.50 -28.91 13.08
C THR A 62 -13.62 -29.94 12.35
N PHE A 63 -12.51 -30.37 12.97
CA PHE A 63 -11.47 -31.20 12.37
C PHE A 63 -10.94 -30.62 11.04
N GLN A 64 -10.83 -29.29 10.96
CA GLN A 64 -10.39 -28.57 9.76
C GLN A 64 -9.14 -27.72 10.05
N CYS A 65 -8.30 -27.56 9.03
CA CYS A 65 -7.22 -26.56 9.03
C CYS A 65 -7.77 -25.25 8.47
N ASN A 66 -7.90 -24.24 9.32
CA ASN A 66 -8.18 -22.87 8.91
C ASN A 66 -6.88 -22.20 8.50
N THR A 67 -6.90 -21.47 7.40
CA THR A 67 -5.74 -20.66 6.97
C THR A 67 -6.21 -19.27 6.60
N TRP A 68 -5.43 -18.25 6.95
CA TRP A 68 -5.67 -16.87 6.56
C TRP A 68 -4.35 -16.15 6.33
N ALA A 69 -4.38 -15.08 5.54
CA ALA A 69 -3.21 -14.28 5.24
C ALA A 69 -3.50 -12.80 5.50
N TYR A 70 -2.54 -12.11 6.12
CA TYR A 70 -2.53 -10.66 6.21
C TYR A 70 -1.44 -10.11 5.32
N SER A 71 -1.78 -9.10 4.52
CA SER A 71 -0.82 -8.42 3.68
C SER A 71 -0.60 -6.99 4.17
N TYR A 72 0.67 -6.66 4.34
CA TYR A 72 1.13 -5.34 4.75
C TYR A 72 2.00 -4.73 3.67
N ILE A 73 1.83 -3.43 3.48
CA ILE A 73 2.60 -2.62 2.54
C ILE A 73 3.51 -1.71 3.36
N HIS A 74 4.80 -1.72 3.08
CA HIS A 74 5.74 -0.80 3.69
C HIS A 74 5.57 0.57 3.05
N MET A 75 5.45 1.60 3.88
CA MET A 75 5.21 2.96 3.46
C MET A 75 6.27 3.90 4.00
N ASN A 76 6.79 4.73 3.10
CA ASN A 76 7.66 5.85 3.42
C ASN A 76 6.90 7.16 3.23
N TRP A 77 6.54 7.80 4.34
CA TRP A 77 5.69 8.98 4.37
C TRP A 77 6.41 10.28 3.99
N GLY A 78 7.74 10.24 3.80
CA GLY A 78 8.53 11.41 3.45
C GLY A 78 8.79 12.38 4.61
N TRP A 79 8.46 12.00 5.85
CA TRP A 79 8.67 12.81 7.07
C TRP A 79 9.96 12.44 7.79
N ALA A 80 11.07 12.38 7.04
CA ALA A 80 12.40 12.02 7.57
C ALA A 80 12.44 10.68 8.34
N GLY A 81 11.59 9.73 7.95
CA GLY A 81 11.48 8.41 8.59
C GLY A 81 10.37 8.31 9.63
N ASP A 82 9.76 9.44 10.05
CA ASP A 82 8.63 9.41 10.97
C ASP A 82 7.42 8.70 10.34
N SER A 83 6.73 7.88 11.15
CA SER A 83 5.61 7.02 10.74
C SER A 83 5.89 5.98 9.64
N ASN A 84 7.13 5.83 9.17
CA ASN A 84 7.45 4.77 8.21
C ASN A 84 7.19 3.39 8.83
N GLY A 85 6.59 2.49 8.05
CA GLY A 85 6.25 1.17 8.56
C GLY A 85 5.27 0.41 7.70
N TRP A 86 4.76 -0.67 8.28
CA TRP A 86 3.90 -1.64 7.62
C TRP A 86 2.43 -1.34 7.87
N PHE A 87 1.69 -1.02 6.81
CA PHE A 87 0.27 -0.68 6.86
C PHE A 87 -0.54 -1.76 6.15
N ALA A 88 -1.67 -2.15 6.74
CA ALA A 88 -2.60 -3.05 6.07
C ALA A 88 -3.23 -2.36 4.85
N PHE A 89 -3.55 -3.15 3.82
CA PHE A 89 -4.23 -2.63 2.64
C PHE A 89 -5.55 -1.92 3.03
N GLY A 90 -5.72 -0.67 2.57
CA GLY A 90 -6.89 0.16 2.88
C GLY A 90 -6.90 0.79 4.28
N GLN A 91 -5.80 0.71 5.03
CA GLN A 91 -5.65 1.29 6.37
C GLN A 91 -4.39 2.17 6.45
N TYR A 92 -4.39 3.28 5.70
CA TYR A 92 -3.23 4.17 5.60
C TYR A 92 -3.34 5.32 6.62
N ASN A 93 -3.02 5.01 7.87
CA ASN A 93 -3.31 5.86 9.03
C ASN A 93 -2.05 6.27 9.85
N PRO A 94 -1.07 6.99 9.27
CA PRO A 94 0.14 7.40 10.00
C PRO A 94 -0.19 8.40 11.11
N ASN A 95 0.38 8.21 12.30
CA ASN A 95 0.14 9.06 13.48
C ASN A 95 -1.36 9.32 13.78
N GLY A 96 -2.25 8.40 13.41
CA GLY A 96 -3.70 8.52 13.60
C GLY A 96 -4.45 9.34 12.54
N ASN A 97 -3.76 9.88 11.52
CA ASN A 97 -4.38 10.60 10.42
C ASN A 97 -4.76 9.65 9.29
N ASN A 98 -6.03 9.59 8.92
CA ASN A 98 -6.54 8.64 7.93
C ASN A 98 -6.43 9.21 6.50
N TYR A 99 -5.44 8.79 5.71
CA TYR A 99 -5.25 9.26 4.32
C TYR A 99 -5.94 8.39 3.25
N ASN A 100 -7.00 7.66 3.62
CA ASN A 100 -7.69 6.76 2.70
C ASN A 100 -8.68 7.48 1.75
N ALA A 101 -8.89 8.80 1.89
CA ALA A 101 -9.81 9.54 1.02
C ALA A 101 -9.16 9.92 -0.31
N ASN A 102 -9.93 9.80 -1.40
CA ASN A 102 -9.47 10.06 -2.78
C ASN A 102 -8.11 9.39 -3.11
N LEU A 103 -7.94 8.14 -2.68
CA LEU A 103 -6.66 7.46 -2.70
C LEU A 103 -6.32 6.86 -4.07
N HIS A 104 -5.11 7.15 -4.53
CA HIS A 104 -4.59 6.75 -5.82
C HIS A 104 -3.13 6.31 -5.73
N ILE A 105 -2.70 5.59 -6.75
CA ILE A 105 -1.32 5.16 -6.96
C ILE A 105 -0.84 5.58 -8.35
N VAL A 106 0.46 5.75 -8.47
CA VAL A 106 1.19 5.78 -9.74
C VAL A 106 2.10 4.54 -9.78
N SER A 107 1.86 3.67 -10.75
CA SER A 107 2.59 2.40 -10.95
C SER A 107 3.40 2.39 -12.24
N GLY A 108 4.33 1.45 -12.40
CA GLY A 108 5.08 1.28 -13.65
C GLY A 108 6.12 2.38 -13.93
N ILE A 109 6.62 3.05 -12.89
CA ILE A 109 7.71 4.03 -12.97
C ILE A 109 9.02 3.25 -13.15
N ARG A 110 9.60 3.28 -14.36
CA ARG A 110 10.79 2.47 -14.74
C ARG A 110 11.54 3.06 -15.93
N ASN A 111 12.76 2.57 -16.17
CA ASN A 111 13.65 2.97 -17.29
C ASN A 111 13.74 1.92 -18.40
#